data_AF-A0A9D8I1Y9-F1
#
_entry.id   AF-A0A9D8I1Y9-F1
#
_cell.length_a   1.000
_cell.length_b   1.000
_cell.length_c   1.000
_cell.angle_alpha   90.00
_cell.angle_beta   90.00
_cell.angle_gamma   90.00
#
_symmetry.space_group_name_H-M   'P 1'
#
loop_
_entity.id
_entity.type
_entity.pdbx_description
1 polymer ?
#
loop_
_entity_poly.entity_id
_entity_poly.type
_entity_poly.pdbx_seq_one_letter_code
_entity_poly.pdbx_strand_id
1 'polypeptide(L)' 'MLGIIHPFSGALYEQDGHGNIRVSQDGKWGIFHVNGRHVEGEIRECDPQLCGWVGGPQVANHRVSAIPSTKR' A
#
# COMPACT_ATOMS: atom_id res chain seq x y z
N MET A 1 3.97 7.48 -8.73
CA MET A 1 4.00 6.03 -8.46
C MET A 1 4.86 5.84 -7.21
N LEU A 2 4.25 5.59 -6.06
CA LEU A 2 4.95 5.39 -4.78
C LEU A 2 4.49 4.05 -4.17
N GLY A 3 4.61 2.98 -4.96
CA GLY A 3 4.24 1.63 -4.55
C GLY A 3 5.44 0.75 -4.20
N ILE A 4 5.18 -0.36 -3.52
CA ILE A 4 6.17 -1.38 -3.22
C ILE A 4 5.80 -2.67 -3.96
N ILE A 5 6.78 -3.30 -4.61
CA ILE A 5 6.61 -4.62 -5.22
C ILE A 5 6.94 -5.68 -4.16
N HIS A 6 6.01 -6.60 -3.93
CA HIS A 6 6.21 -7.70 -3.01
C HIS A 6 7.29 -8.65 -3.55
N PRO A 7 8.37 -8.95 -2.80
CA PRO A 7 9.56 -9.60 -3.34
C PRO A 7 9.35 -11.05 -3.77
N PHE A 8 8.36 -11.76 -3.21
CA PHE A 8 8.08 -13.16 -3.57
C PHE A 8 7.01 -13.30 -4.65
N SER A 9 5.84 -12.67 -4.50
CA SER A 9 4.76 -12.74 -5.48
C SER A 9 4.95 -11.82 -6.69
N GLY A 10 5.68 -10.71 -6.57
CA GLY A 10 5.75 -9.69 -7.61
C GLY A 10 4.52 -8.78 -7.70
N ALA A 11 3.56 -8.93 -6.78
CA ALA A 11 2.39 -8.05 -6.71
C ALA A 11 2.78 -6.62 -6.30
N LEU A 12 2.18 -5.62 -6.96
CA LEU A 12 2.40 -4.20 -6.67
C LEU A 12 1.35 -3.69 -5.66
N TYR A 13 1.81 -3.06 -4.59
CA TYR A 13 1.01 -2.47 -3.52
C TYR A 13 1.11 -0.95 -3.56
N GLU A 14 -0.02 -0.27 -3.69
CA GLU A 14 -0.11 1.19 -3.79
C GLU A 14 -1.23 1.73 -2.89
N GLN A 15 -1.03 2.91 -2.29
CA GLN A 15 -2.14 3.63 -1.66
C GLN A 15 -3.08 4.17 -2.73
N ASP A 16 -4.39 4.00 -2.53
CA ASP A 16 -5.43 4.51 -3.44
C ASP A 16 -5.78 6.00 -3.21
N GLY A 17 -5.23 6.61 -2.16
CA GLY A 17 -5.55 7.98 -1.74
C GLY A 17 -6.80 8.12 -0.85
N HIS A 18 -7.52 7.04 -0.61
CA HIS A 18 -8.73 6.95 0.22
C HIS A 18 -8.53 6.13 1.49
N GLY A 19 -7.29 5.79 1.81
CA GLY A 19 -6.93 5.00 3.00
C GLY A 19 -6.97 3.49 2.78
N ASN A 20 -7.05 3.03 1.53
CA ASN A 20 -6.92 1.62 1.18
C ASN A 20 -5.67 1.37 0.34
N ILE A 21 -5.42 0.09 0.12
CA ILE A 21 -4.30 -0.44 -0.63
C ILE A 21 -4.83 -1.16 -1.86
N ARG A 22 -4.43 -0.67 -3.03
CA ARG A 22 -4.61 -1.36 -4.29
C ARG A 22 -3.46 -2.35 -4.47
N VAL A 23 -3.80 -3.62 -4.55
CA VAL A 23 -2.87 -4.70 -4.91
C VAL A 23 -3.14 -5.09 -6.34
N SER A 24 -2.11 -5.13 -7.18
CA SER A 24 -2.23 -5.54 -8.59
C SER A 24 -1.18 -6.58 -8.96
N GLN A 25 -1.59 -7.58 -9.74
CA GLN A 25 -0.74 -8.68 -10.17
C GLN A 25 -1.35 -9.31 -11.44
N ASP A 26 -0.55 -9.53 -12.47
CA ASP A 26 -0.95 -10.20 -13.71
C ASP A 26 -2.26 -9.67 -14.33
N GLY A 27 -2.42 -8.34 -14.34
CA GLY A 27 -3.61 -7.66 -14.89
C GLY A 27 -4.84 -7.69 -13.99
N LYS A 28 -4.81 -8.41 -12.87
CA LYS A 28 -5.86 -8.42 -11.86
C LYS A 28 -5.55 -7.41 -10.76
N TRP A 29 -6.58 -7.06 -10.00
CA TRP A 29 -6.44 -6.17 -8.85
C TRP A 29 -7.40 -6.53 -7.72
N GLY A 30 -7.07 -6.04 -6.53
CA GLY A 30 -7.95 -6.02 -5.36
C GLY A 30 -7.70 -4.78 -4.51
N ILE A 31 -8.74 -4.30 -3.84
CA ILE A 31 -8.63 -3.25 -2.81
C ILE A 31 -8.71 -3.90 -1.44
N PHE A 32 -7.80 -3.48 -0.57
CA PHE A 32 -7.66 -3.98 0.78
C PHE A 32 -7.53 -2.82 1.76
N HIS A 33 -8.12 -2.95 2.94
CA HIS A 33 -7.78 -2.04 4.03
C HIS A 33 -6.32 -2.24 4.46
N VAL A 34 -5.76 -1.27 5.19
CA VAL A 34 -4.38 -1.34 5.72
C VAL A 34 -4.11 -2.55 6.63
N ASN A 35 -5.15 -3.19 7.16
CA ASN A 35 -5.05 -4.43 7.94
C ASN A 35 -5.17 -5.71 7.09
N GLY A 36 -5.18 -5.60 5.76
CA GLY A 36 -5.28 -6.71 4.82
C GLY A 36 -6.69 -7.25 4.58
N ARG A 37 -7.74 -6.61 5.13
CA ARG A 37 -9.12 -7.04 4.85
C ARG A 37 -9.52 -6.69 3.42
N HIS A 38 -9.96 -7.70 2.65
CA HIS A 38 -10.49 -7.52 1.29
C HIS A 38 -11.74 -6.63 1.27
N VAL A 39 -11.80 -5.72 0.30
CA VAL A 39 -12.93 -4.81 0.05
C VAL A 39 -13.57 -5.14 -1.30
N GLU A 40 -12.79 -5.13 -2.38
CA GLU A 40 -13.28 -5.35 -3.74
C GLU A 40 -12.21 -5.89 -4.70
N GLY A 41 -12.63 -6.36 -5.88
CA GLY A 41 -11.74 -6.85 -6.93
C GLY A 41 -11.58 -8.38 -6.98
N GLU A 42 -10.76 -8.83 -7.92
CA GLU A 42 -10.52 -10.23 -8.27
C GLU A 42 -9.52 -10.90 -7.34
N ILE A 43 -8.50 -10.17 -6.91
CA ILE A 43 -7.53 -10.67 -5.93
C ILE A 43 -8.20 -10.62 -4.55
N ARG A 44 -8.36 -11.78 -3.91
CA ARG A 44 -9.05 -11.93 -2.61
C ARG A 44 -8.12 -12.03 -1.42
N GLU A 45 -6.82 -12.23 -1.67
CA GLU A 45 -5.80 -12.39 -0.65
C GLU A 45 -4.64 -11.43 -0.91
N CYS A 46 -4.06 -10.89 0.15
CA CYS A 46 -2.88 -10.03 0.11
C CYS A 46 -2.00 -10.33 1.32
N ASP A 47 -0.76 -9.85 1.31
CA ASP A 47 0.07 -9.77 2.51
C ASP A 47 -0.43 -8.62 3.40
N PRO A 48 -1.04 -8.89 4.58
CA PRO A 48 -1.55 -7.85 5.47
C PRO A 48 -0.44 -6.95 6.03
N GLN A 49 0.76 -7.49 6.23
CA GLN A 49 1.89 -6.71 6.74
C GLN A 49 2.35 -5.69 5.71
N LEU A 50 2.38 -6.08 4.44
CA LEU A 50 2.75 -5.15 3.36
C LEU A 50 1.67 -4.07 3.14
N CYS A 51 0.39 -4.40 3.28
CA CYS A 51 -0.69 -3.41 3.33
C CYS A 51 -0.47 -2.38 4.45
N GLY A 52 -0.11 -2.86 5.65
CA GLY A 52 0.20 -2.00 6.79
C GLY A 52 1.46 -1.16 6.57
N TRP A 53 2.47 -1.70 5.89
CA TRP A 53 3.69 -0.96 5.57
C TRP A 53 3.44 0.17 4.56
N VAL A 54 2.66 -0.11 3.51
CA VAL A 54 2.37 0.85 2.43
C VAL A 54 1.38 1.91 2.89
N GLY A 55 0.35 1.53 3.64
CA GLY A 55 -0.74 2.43 4.06
C GLY A 55 -0.63 2.97 5.49
N GLY A 56 0.33 2.48 6.27
CA GLY A 56 0.49 2.84 7.67
C GLY A 56 0.91 4.29 7.89
N PRO A 57 0.64 4.84 9.08
CA PRO A 57 1.03 6.20 9.42
C PRO A 57 2.55 6.36 9.31
N GLN A 58 2.98 7.38 8.57
CA GLN A 58 4.39 7.75 8.49
C GLN A 58 4.76 8.53 9.75
N VAL A 59 5.43 7.85 10.69
CA VAL A 59 5.86 8.48 11.95
C VAL A 59 7.18 9.19 11.72
N ALA A 60 7.22 10.49 12.00
CA ALA A 60 8.45 11.26 11.95
C ALA A 60 9.44 10.74 13.00
N ASN A 61 10.63 10.35 12.56
CA ASN A 61 11.74 10.03 13.44
C ASN A 61 12.67 11.24 13.50
N HIS A 62 13.17 11.62 14.68
CA HIS A 62 14.11 12.74 14.83
C HIS A 62 15.40 12.60 13.99
N ARG A 63 15.71 11.38 13.53
CA ARG A 63 16.87 11.05 12.67
C ARG A 63 16.54 11.06 11.17
N VAL A 64 15.26 11.17 10.81
CA VAL A 64 14.77 11.15 9.44
C VAL A 64 14.07 12.48 9.20
N SER A 65 14.74 13.38 8.48
CA SER A 65 14.17 14.67 8.11
C SER A 65 12.83 14.46 7.41
N ALA A 66 11.81 15.20 7.83
CA ALA A 66 10.49 15.14 7.19
C ALA A 66 10.62 15.43 5.69
N ILE A 67 9.93 14.63 4.87
CA ILE A 67 9.82 14.92 3.44
C ILE A 67 9.10 16.27 3.32
N PRO A 68 9.65 17.25 2.57
CA PRO A 68 9.01 18.54 2.43
C PRO A 68 7.64 18.36 1.78
N SER A 69 6.58 18.73 2.51
CA SER A 69 5.23 18.80 1.97
C SER A 69 5.22 19.86 0.87
N THR A 70 5.14 19.43 -0.38
CA THR A 70 4.87 20.34 -1.51
C THR A 70 3.45 20.87 -1.31
N LYS A 71 3.33 22.07 -0.76
CA LYS A 71 2.07 22.84 -0.82
C LYS A 71 1.79 23.16 -2.28
N ARG A 72 0.58 22.79 -2.74
CA ARG A 72 -0.01 23.30 -3.98
C ARG A 72 -0.34 24.78 -3.83
#